data_AF-A0A661DDS6-F1
#
_entry.id   AF-A0A661DDS6-F1
#
_cell.length_a   1.000
_cell.length_b   1.000
_cell.length_c   1.000
_cell.angle_alpha   90.00
_cell.angle_beta   90.00
_cell.angle_gamma   90.00
#
_symmetry.space_group_name_H-M   'P 1'
#
loop_
_entity.id
_entity.type
_entity.pdbx_description
1 polymer ?
#
loop_
_entity_poly.entity_id
_entity_poly.type
_entity_poly.pdbx_seq_one_letter_code
_entity_poly.pdbx_strand_id
1 'polypeptide(L)'
;GYIYITRGLMSYLNSEAQLAAVLGHEIGHVTARHGIRQQSAAQAASIGYTVGAILFPELAGAPSQDLFNIFGGALLSGYGREHELESDRLGAEYLARAGYAPEAMMDVIRVLKDQEIFAAAQAKKQGRESQGYHGLFASHPDNDTRLQQVVAKADKYVGTHNGKTNRAEYLNQINGMTFGDSEEQGIRFDRHFYHLPMRFALTFPRGWHISNQPTSLQAVAFGGKAFIEIGVMDIDRKLSPQEFIEQRLKVSTLRAGRNLNSNSLKGHTGIFEDNGRLARIAVIFLNKQAFIFFAGVKDSNEFEWFDKEFLETATSLHHLRDDEVKLAKAKRIEIVTVGRQDSYTGWAASSHITNSPEMQLRLLNGQYPNGELILGQRAKRIQ
;
A
#
# COMPACT_ATOMS: atom_id res chain seq x y z
N GLY A 1 12.76 6.61 -20.10
CA GLY A 1 12.08 6.75 -18.81
C GLY A 1 12.03 5.39 -18.16
N TYR A 2 12.14 5.31 -16.83
CA TYR A 2 11.91 4.06 -16.10
C TYR A 2 10.43 3.93 -15.79
N ILE A 3 9.87 2.75 -16.02
CA ILE A 3 8.46 2.42 -15.71
C ILE A 3 8.50 1.29 -14.70
N TYR A 4 7.79 1.45 -13.60
CA TYR A 4 7.69 0.44 -12.55
C TYR A 4 6.28 -0.11 -12.51
N ILE A 5 6.14 -1.41 -12.40
CA ILE A 5 4.85 -2.06 -12.19
C ILE A 5 4.90 -2.91 -10.93
N THR A 6 3.84 -2.85 -10.13
CA THR A 6 3.77 -3.64 -8.92
C THR A 6 3.10 -4.98 -9.16
N ARG A 7 3.57 -5.97 -8.39
CA ARG A 7 2.91 -7.28 -8.25
C ARG A 7 1.45 -7.14 -7.80
N GLY A 8 1.16 -6.14 -6.95
CA GLY A 8 -0.18 -5.83 -6.48
C GLY A 8 -1.12 -5.52 -7.64
N LEU A 9 -0.76 -4.60 -8.53
CA LEU A 9 -1.57 -4.29 -9.71
C LEU A 9 -1.69 -5.50 -10.65
N MET A 10 -0.57 -6.16 -10.96
CA MET A 10 -0.56 -7.35 -11.82
C MET A 10 -1.52 -8.45 -11.32
N SER A 11 -1.67 -8.62 -10.01
CA SER A 11 -2.58 -9.62 -9.47
C SER A 11 -4.05 -9.40 -9.86
N TYR A 12 -4.46 -8.15 -10.11
CA TYR A 12 -5.84 -7.79 -10.46
C TYR A 12 -6.09 -7.67 -11.96
N LEU A 13 -5.06 -7.56 -12.78
CA LEU A 13 -5.21 -7.62 -14.23
C LEU A 13 -5.57 -9.05 -14.66
N ASN A 14 -6.36 -9.17 -15.72
CA ASN A 14 -6.90 -10.43 -16.20
C ASN A 14 -6.49 -10.75 -17.65
N SER A 15 -5.65 -9.93 -18.28
CA SER A 15 -5.15 -10.16 -19.63
C SER A 15 -3.85 -9.41 -19.90
N GLU A 16 -3.10 -9.85 -20.92
CA GLU A 16 -1.89 -9.13 -21.37
C GLU A 16 -2.26 -7.76 -21.92
N ALA A 17 -3.41 -7.63 -22.60
CA ALA A 17 -3.88 -6.34 -23.09
C ALA A 17 -4.14 -5.34 -21.96
N GLN A 18 -4.63 -5.78 -20.79
CA GLN A 18 -4.77 -4.90 -19.62
C GLN A 18 -3.42 -4.49 -19.04
N LEU A 19 -2.43 -5.38 -19.04
CA LEU A 19 -1.06 -5.03 -18.69
C LEU A 19 -0.47 -4.02 -19.69
N ALA A 20 -0.66 -4.27 -20.99
CA ALA A 20 -0.25 -3.37 -22.05
C ALA A 20 -0.93 -2.01 -21.94
N ALA A 21 -2.21 -1.94 -21.56
CA ALA A 21 -2.95 -0.70 -21.30
C ALA A 21 -2.29 0.15 -20.22
N VAL A 22 -1.96 -0.45 -19.07
CA VAL A 22 -1.22 0.23 -17.99
C VAL A 22 0.12 0.74 -18.51
N LEU A 23 0.92 -0.11 -19.15
CA LEU A 23 2.23 0.28 -19.67
C LEU A 23 2.13 1.36 -20.76
N GLY A 24 1.12 1.28 -21.63
CA GLY A 24 0.86 2.23 -22.70
C GLY A 24 0.54 3.62 -22.15
N HIS A 25 -0.24 3.69 -21.07
CA HIS A 25 -0.48 4.92 -20.33
C HIS A 25 0.83 5.49 -19.73
N GLU A 26 1.62 4.69 -19.01
CA GLU A 26 2.89 5.17 -18.45
C GLU A 26 3.89 5.62 -19.53
N ILE A 27 3.96 4.91 -20.66
CA ILE A 27 4.75 5.33 -21.84
C ILE A 27 4.19 6.65 -22.41
N GLY A 28 2.87 6.84 -22.40
CA GLY A 28 2.20 8.11 -22.73
C GLY A 28 2.77 9.27 -21.92
N HIS A 29 2.85 9.14 -20.59
CA HIS A 29 3.46 10.16 -19.73
C HIS A 29 4.91 10.47 -20.09
N VAL A 30 5.72 9.43 -20.33
CA VAL A 30 7.14 9.59 -20.67
C VAL A 30 7.32 10.26 -22.02
N THR A 31 6.59 9.81 -23.04
CA THR A 31 6.70 10.30 -24.43
C THR A 31 6.17 11.72 -24.59
N ALA A 32 5.06 12.05 -23.93
CA ALA A 32 4.53 13.41 -23.86
C ALA A 32 5.28 14.32 -22.88
N ARG A 33 6.29 13.79 -22.16
CA ARG A 33 7.14 14.50 -21.20
C ARG A 33 6.33 15.21 -20.10
N HIS A 34 5.24 14.60 -19.62
CA HIS A 34 4.35 15.20 -18.63
C HIS A 34 5.08 15.63 -17.35
N GLY A 35 6.03 14.83 -16.84
CA GLY A 35 6.85 15.21 -15.68
C GLY A 35 7.65 16.50 -15.90
N ILE A 36 8.22 16.69 -17.10
CA ILE A 36 8.96 17.92 -17.44
C ILE A 36 7.97 19.08 -17.59
N ARG A 37 6.85 18.88 -18.30
CA ARG A 37 5.83 19.92 -18.50
C ARG A 37 5.23 20.40 -17.17
N GLN A 38 4.97 19.49 -16.24
CA GLN A 38 4.48 19.81 -14.89
C GLN A 38 5.53 20.56 -14.08
N GLN A 39 6.80 20.13 -14.12
CA GLN A 39 7.90 20.83 -13.46
C GLN A 39 8.12 22.23 -14.05
N SER A 40 8.08 22.37 -15.38
CA SER A 40 8.18 23.67 -16.06
C SER A 40 7.00 24.58 -15.76
N ALA A 41 5.77 24.04 -15.68
CA ALA A 41 4.59 24.80 -15.29
C ALA A 41 4.68 25.30 -13.84
N ALA A 42 5.14 24.45 -12.91
CA ALA A 42 5.39 24.85 -11.51
C ALA A 42 6.48 25.95 -11.42
N GLN A 43 7.56 25.83 -12.19
CA GLN A 43 8.59 26.86 -12.29
C GLN A 43 8.07 28.17 -12.88
N ALA A 44 7.33 28.11 -13.99
CA ALA A 44 6.75 29.29 -14.63
C ALA A 44 5.72 29.98 -13.72
N ALA A 45 4.88 29.23 -13.00
CA ALA A 45 3.94 29.77 -12.01
C ALA A 45 4.69 30.47 -10.87
N SER A 46 5.80 29.90 -10.40
CA SER A 46 6.64 30.51 -9.35
C SER A 46 7.25 31.85 -9.83
N ILE A 47 7.73 31.91 -11.07
CA ILE A 47 8.29 33.13 -11.68
C ILE A 47 7.18 34.17 -11.92
N GLY A 48 6.02 33.75 -12.42
CA GLY A 48 4.86 34.61 -12.66
C GLY A 48 4.33 35.26 -11.37
N TYR A 49 4.32 34.51 -10.26
CA TYR A 49 3.99 35.05 -8.94
C TYR A 49 5.03 36.07 -8.46
N THR A 50 6.33 35.76 -8.60
CA THR A 50 7.41 36.70 -8.25
C THR A 50 7.31 38.00 -9.03
N VAL A 51 7.06 37.94 -10.34
CA VAL A 51 6.89 39.13 -11.19
C VAL A 51 5.59 39.89 -10.85
N GLY A 52 4.48 39.17 -10.59
CA GLY A 52 3.21 39.77 -10.18
C GLY A 52 3.30 40.52 -8.84
N ALA A 53 4.03 39.98 -7.87
CA ALA A 53 4.26 40.62 -6.56
C ALA A 53 5.16 41.87 -6.65
N ILE A 54 6.05 41.93 -7.64
CA ILE A 54 6.89 43.12 -7.91
C ILE A 54 6.08 44.23 -8.58
N LEU A 55 5.14 43.88 -9.47
CA LEU A 55 4.33 44.84 -10.23
C LEU A 55 3.09 45.32 -9.47
N PHE A 56 2.57 44.53 -8.53
CA PHE A 56 1.37 44.81 -7.73
C PHE A 56 1.66 44.54 -6.24
N PRO A 57 2.21 45.52 -5.50
CA PRO A 57 2.63 45.35 -4.10
C PRO A 57 1.50 44.96 -3.14
N GLU A 58 0.25 45.21 -3.52
CA GLU A 58 -0.97 44.84 -2.77
C GLU A 58 -1.17 43.31 -2.67
N LEU A 59 -0.53 42.53 -3.55
CA LEU A 59 -0.52 41.06 -3.51
C LEU A 59 0.59 40.50 -2.61
N ALA A 60 1.50 41.33 -2.09
CA ALA A 60 2.71 40.90 -1.37
C ALA A 60 2.48 40.55 0.12
N GLY A 61 1.24 40.50 0.59
CA GLY A 61 0.89 40.29 2.00
C GLY A 61 0.66 38.84 2.45
N ALA A 62 0.75 37.84 1.58
CA ALA A 62 0.54 36.43 1.93
C ALA A 62 1.84 35.78 2.47
N PRO A 63 1.79 35.04 3.60
CA PRO A 63 2.98 34.52 4.27
C PRO A 63 3.76 33.50 3.41
N SER A 64 5.09 33.60 3.45
CA SER A 64 6.07 32.76 2.75
C SER A 64 6.02 31.26 3.05
N GLN A 65 5.13 30.80 3.93
CA GLN A 65 4.88 29.38 4.21
C GLN A 65 4.13 28.68 3.06
N ASP A 66 3.38 29.41 2.22
CA ASP A 66 2.69 28.81 1.07
C ASP A 66 3.65 28.38 -0.05
N LEU A 67 4.82 29.02 -0.18
CA LEU A 67 5.79 28.67 -1.22
C LEU A 67 6.35 27.25 -1.06
N PHE A 68 6.60 26.80 0.17
CA PHE A 68 7.12 25.46 0.45
C PHE A 68 6.05 24.38 0.24
N ASN A 69 4.78 24.70 0.56
CA ASN A 69 3.64 23.83 0.28
C ASN A 69 3.32 23.72 -1.22
N ILE A 70 3.52 24.79 -1.99
CA ILE A 70 3.38 24.76 -3.45
C ILE A 70 4.50 23.95 -4.10
N PHE A 71 5.76 24.08 -3.65
CA PHE A 71 6.89 23.31 -4.18
C PHE A 71 6.86 21.82 -3.79
N GLY A 72 6.55 21.50 -2.54
CA GLY A 72 6.42 20.12 -2.07
C GLY A 72 5.12 19.45 -2.54
N GLY A 73 4.03 20.21 -2.59
CA GLY A 73 2.72 19.77 -3.06
C GLY A 73 2.67 19.53 -4.56
N ALA A 74 3.37 20.31 -5.40
CA ALA A 74 3.39 20.12 -6.85
C ALA A 74 4.21 18.91 -7.31
N LEU A 75 5.21 18.50 -6.51
CA LEU A 75 6.00 17.27 -6.74
C LEU A 75 5.24 16.00 -6.29
N LEU A 76 4.33 16.13 -5.33
CA LEU A 76 3.46 15.07 -4.83
C LEU A 76 2.06 15.09 -5.46
N SER A 77 1.69 16.17 -6.16
CA SER A 77 0.42 16.30 -6.84
C SER A 77 0.44 15.46 -8.10
N GLY A 78 -0.65 14.73 -8.31
CA GLY A 78 -0.88 14.02 -9.54
C GLY A 78 -0.75 14.86 -10.80
N TYR A 79 -0.69 14.18 -11.95
CA TYR A 79 -0.74 14.84 -13.23
C TYR A 79 -2.09 15.56 -13.42
N GLY A 80 -2.04 16.73 -14.05
CA GLY A 80 -3.25 17.48 -14.38
C GLY A 80 -4.18 16.69 -15.32
N ARG A 81 -5.48 16.96 -15.27
CA ARG A 81 -6.52 16.28 -16.07
C ARG A 81 -6.19 16.20 -17.57
N GLU A 82 -5.57 17.22 -18.13
CA GLU A 82 -5.18 17.24 -19.55
C GLU A 82 -4.07 16.24 -19.88
N HIS A 83 -3.07 16.09 -18.99
CA HIS A 83 -1.98 15.12 -19.17
C HIS A 83 -2.50 13.68 -19.15
N GLU A 84 -3.49 13.42 -18.33
CA GLU A 84 -4.13 12.13 -18.19
C GLU A 84 -4.93 11.76 -19.44
N LEU A 85 -5.66 12.72 -19.98
CA LEU A 85 -6.39 12.56 -21.23
C LEU A 85 -5.48 12.38 -22.44
N GLU A 86 -4.33 13.07 -22.46
CA GLU A 86 -3.31 12.90 -23.48
C GLU A 86 -2.67 11.51 -23.36
N SER A 87 -2.36 11.08 -22.14
CA SER A 87 -1.78 9.77 -21.82
C SER A 87 -2.72 8.62 -22.17
N ASP A 88 -3.99 8.69 -21.78
CA ASP A 88 -5.01 7.69 -22.12
C ASP A 88 -5.21 7.57 -23.65
N ARG A 89 -5.18 8.71 -24.37
CA ARG A 89 -5.27 8.73 -25.83
C ARG A 89 -4.05 8.07 -26.48
N LEU A 90 -2.85 8.42 -26.03
CA LEU A 90 -1.60 7.85 -26.54
C LEU A 90 -1.50 6.36 -26.22
N GLY A 91 -1.88 5.95 -25.00
CA GLY A 91 -1.94 4.56 -24.58
C GLY A 91 -2.86 3.73 -25.49
N ALA A 92 -4.08 4.19 -25.75
CA ALA A 92 -5.00 3.51 -26.68
C ALA A 92 -4.41 3.40 -28.10
N GLU A 93 -3.75 4.45 -28.59
CA GLU A 93 -3.05 4.45 -29.89
C GLU A 93 -1.89 3.44 -29.91
N TYR A 94 -1.11 3.35 -28.84
CA TYR A 94 -0.02 2.38 -28.69
C TYR A 94 -0.54 0.94 -28.65
N LEU A 95 -1.65 0.69 -27.97
CA LEU A 95 -2.29 -0.63 -27.93
C LEU A 95 -2.72 -1.06 -29.33
N ALA A 96 -3.47 -0.20 -30.02
CA ALA A 96 -3.93 -0.48 -31.38
C ALA A 96 -2.77 -0.80 -32.33
N ARG A 97 -1.69 0.00 -32.27
CA ARG A 97 -0.48 -0.20 -33.09
C ARG A 97 0.29 -1.46 -32.73
N ALA A 98 0.29 -1.86 -31.45
CA ALA A 98 0.91 -3.09 -30.97
C ALA A 98 0.03 -4.33 -31.21
N GLY A 99 -1.19 -4.18 -31.76
CA GLY A 99 -2.12 -5.27 -32.05
C GLY A 99 -2.93 -5.74 -30.83
N TYR A 100 -2.97 -4.96 -29.75
CA TYR A 100 -3.82 -5.21 -28.58
C TYR A 100 -5.18 -4.53 -28.73
N ALA A 101 -6.20 -5.11 -28.09
CA ALA A 101 -7.54 -4.54 -27.98
C ALA A 101 -7.51 -3.21 -27.21
N PRO A 102 -7.80 -2.04 -27.84
CA PRO A 102 -7.79 -0.75 -27.15
C PRO A 102 -8.81 -0.66 -25.99
N GLU A 103 -9.86 -1.49 -26.03
CA GLU A 103 -10.88 -1.63 -24.99
C GLU A 103 -10.28 -2.02 -23.64
N ALA A 104 -9.08 -2.62 -23.62
CA ALA A 104 -8.38 -2.96 -22.39
C ALA A 104 -8.07 -1.75 -21.50
N MET A 105 -8.00 -0.54 -22.06
CA MET A 105 -7.91 0.70 -21.28
C MET A 105 -9.15 0.89 -20.38
N MET A 106 -10.34 0.62 -20.90
CA MET A 106 -11.58 0.70 -20.12
C MET A 106 -11.62 -0.39 -19.05
N ASP A 107 -11.16 -1.60 -19.38
CA ASP A 107 -11.14 -2.70 -18.42
C ASP A 107 -10.21 -2.42 -17.24
N VAL A 108 -9.05 -1.81 -17.47
CA VAL A 108 -8.15 -1.36 -16.40
C VAL A 108 -8.85 -0.34 -15.51
N ILE A 109 -9.52 0.67 -16.10
CA ILE A 109 -10.24 1.68 -15.30
C ILE A 109 -11.35 1.04 -14.44
N ARG A 110 -12.07 0.03 -14.97
CA ARG A 110 -13.05 -0.74 -14.18
C ARG A 110 -12.40 -1.48 -13.02
N VAL A 111 -11.27 -2.16 -13.26
CA VAL A 111 -10.50 -2.82 -12.20
C VAL A 111 -10.11 -1.82 -11.11
N LEU A 112 -9.65 -0.62 -11.48
CA LEU A 112 -9.28 0.43 -10.53
C LEU A 112 -10.50 0.94 -9.74
N LYS A 113 -11.65 1.14 -10.40
CA LYS A 113 -12.88 1.56 -9.73
C LYS A 113 -13.36 0.50 -8.72
N ASP A 114 -13.29 -0.77 -9.07
CA ASP A 114 -13.67 -1.85 -8.15
C ASP A 114 -12.72 -1.92 -6.94
N GLN A 115 -11.42 -1.66 -7.12
CA GLN A 115 -10.46 -1.54 -6.00
C GLN A 115 -10.81 -0.39 -5.06
N GLU A 116 -11.15 0.77 -5.62
CA GLU A 116 -11.54 1.96 -4.87
C GLU A 116 -12.79 1.69 -4.02
N ILE A 117 -13.83 1.11 -4.63
CA ILE A 117 -15.09 0.76 -3.93
C ILE A 117 -14.81 -0.28 -2.84
N PHE A 118 -14.02 -1.31 -3.14
CA PHE A 118 -13.64 -2.33 -2.17
C PHE A 118 -12.86 -1.73 -0.99
N ALA A 119 -11.85 -0.89 -1.26
CA ALA A 119 -11.05 -0.24 -0.22
C ALA A 119 -11.91 0.66 0.68
N ALA A 120 -12.82 1.44 0.11
CA ALA A 120 -13.75 2.28 0.87
C ALA A 120 -14.68 1.45 1.77
N ALA A 121 -15.21 0.34 1.25
CA ALA A 121 -16.04 -0.59 2.03
C ALA A 121 -15.26 -1.20 3.22
N GLN A 122 -13.98 -1.53 3.01
CA GLN A 122 -13.12 -2.09 4.05
C GLN A 122 -12.74 -1.04 5.11
N ALA A 123 -12.44 0.19 4.70
CA ALA A 123 -12.17 1.31 5.62
C ALA A 123 -13.38 1.58 6.53
N LYS A 124 -14.58 1.62 5.95
CA LYS A 124 -15.83 1.78 6.69
C LYS A 124 -16.06 0.67 7.71
N LYS A 125 -15.81 -0.60 7.36
CA LYS A 125 -15.88 -1.74 8.30
C LYS A 125 -14.90 -1.60 9.48
N GLN A 126 -13.76 -0.94 9.26
CA GLN A 126 -12.73 -0.70 10.27
C GLN A 126 -12.93 0.60 11.08
N GLY A 127 -14.06 1.31 10.88
CA GLY A 127 -14.33 2.58 11.55
C GLY A 127 -13.32 3.67 11.19
N ARG A 128 -12.74 3.59 9.99
CA ARG A 128 -11.80 4.57 9.46
C ARG A 128 -12.49 5.40 8.39
N GLU A 129 -12.15 6.68 8.34
CA GLU A 129 -12.47 7.48 7.17
C GLU A 129 -11.72 6.90 5.96
N SER A 130 -12.45 6.74 4.85
CA SER A 130 -11.84 6.37 3.59
C SER A 130 -11.02 7.55 3.09
N GLN A 131 -9.75 7.60 3.46
CA GLN A 131 -8.77 8.43 2.74
C GLN A 131 -8.81 7.92 1.29
N GLY A 132 -9.19 8.79 0.33
CA GLY A 132 -9.27 8.42 -1.09
C GLY A 132 -8.01 7.68 -1.53
N TYR A 133 -8.12 6.70 -2.41
CA TYR A 133 -7.06 5.77 -2.81
C TYR A 133 -5.64 6.39 -2.80
N HIS A 134 -4.81 6.06 -1.79
CA HIS A 134 -3.42 6.51 -1.64
C HIS A 134 -2.39 5.51 -2.22
N GLY A 135 -2.83 4.46 -2.92
CA GLY A 135 -1.95 3.57 -3.69
C GLY A 135 -1.66 4.13 -5.09
N LEU A 136 -0.65 3.57 -5.77
CA LEU A 136 -0.14 3.66 -7.16
C LEU A 136 -0.69 4.68 -8.18
N PHE A 137 -1.91 5.16 -8.02
CA PHE A 137 -2.62 6.12 -8.85
C PHE A 137 -3.15 7.33 -8.07
N ALA A 138 -2.70 7.56 -6.83
CA ALA A 138 -2.96 8.79 -6.07
C ALA A 138 -2.53 10.06 -6.83
N SER A 139 -1.67 9.88 -7.84
CA SER A 139 -1.21 10.89 -8.79
C SER A 139 -2.11 11.05 -10.03
N HIS A 140 -3.29 10.44 -10.10
CA HIS A 140 -4.18 10.50 -11.27
C HIS A 140 -5.62 10.92 -10.87
N PRO A 141 -6.40 11.58 -11.75
CA PRO A 141 -7.78 12.00 -11.52
C PRO A 141 -8.73 10.85 -11.24
N ASP A 142 -9.90 11.19 -10.72
CA ASP A 142 -10.98 10.25 -10.39
C ASP A 142 -11.38 9.32 -11.55
N ASN A 143 -11.57 8.04 -11.22
CA ASN A 143 -11.82 6.96 -12.17
C ASN A 143 -13.13 7.13 -12.95
N ASP A 144 -14.16 7.78 -12.38
CA ASP A 144 -15.46 7.96 -13.04
C ASP A 144 -15.33 8.94 -14.21
N THR A 145 -14.54 10.01 -14.01
CA THR A 145 -14.25 10.98 -15.06
C THR A 145 -13.46 10.34 -16.19
N ARG A 146 -12.44 9.54 -15.87
CA ARG A 146 -11.63 8.83 -16.86
C ARG A 146 -12.46 7.83 -17.65
N LEU A 147 -13.32 7.06 -16.98
CA LEU A 147 -14.18 6.07 -17.64
C LEU A 147 -15.11 6.73 -18.67
N GLN A 148 -15.80 7.81 -18.29
CA GLN A 148 -16.68 8.55 -19.22
C GLN A 148 -15.92 9.06 -20.45
N GLN A 149 -14.71 9.55 -20.26
CA GLN A 149 -13.90 10.14 -21.33
C GLN A 149 -13.25 9.11 -22.24
N VAL A 150 -12.80 7.98 -21.69
CA VAL A 150 -12.29 6.87 -22.49
C VAL A 150 -13.43 6.25 -23.30
N VAL A 151 -14.61 6.03 -22.71
CA VAL A 151 -15.79 5.53 -23.43
C VAL A 151 -16.14 6.45 -24.60
N ALA A 152 -16.22 7.77 -24.38
CA ALA A 152 -16.55 8.74 -25.43
C ALA A 152 -15.50 8.83 -26.56
N LYS A 153 -14.25 8.43 -26.31
CA LYS A 153 -13.15 8.44 -27.30
C LYS A 153 -12.91 7.07 -27.92
N ALA A 154 -13.29 5.99 -27.24
CA ALA A 154 -13.14 4.61 -27.68
C ALA A 154 -13.93 4.36 -28.97
N ASP A 155 -15.06 5.04 -29.17
CA ASP A 155 -15.85 5.03 -30.41
C ASP A 155 -15.02 5.30 -31.69
N LYS A 156 -13.90 6.01 -31.57
CA LYS A 156 -12.98 6.26 -32.70
C LYS A 156 -12.10 5.06 -33.05
N TYR A 157 -11.95 4.09 -32.16
CA TYR A 157 -11.13 2.89 -32.29
C TYR A 157 -11.95 1.59 -32.28
N VAL A 158 -13.28 1.69 -32.17
CA VAL A 158 -14.30 0.64 -32.38
C VAL A 158 -14.26 0.06 -33.82
N GLY A 159 -13.32 0.45 -34.68
CA GLY A 159 -13.02 -0.24 -35.95
C GLY A 159 -11.99 -1.38 -35.83
N THR A 160 -11.23 -1.43 -34.72
CA THR A 160 -10.09 -2.34 -34.51
C THR A 160 -10.37 -3.46 -33.48
N HIS A 161 -11.62 -3.95 -33.41
CA HIS A 161 -12.08 -4.99 -32.47
C HIS A 161 -11.41 -6.37 -32.56
N ASN A 162 -10.47 -6.57 -33.49
CA ASN A 162 -9.72 -7.82 -33.63
C ASN A 162 -8.39 -7.81 -32.85
N GLY A 163 -8.17 -6.81 -32.00
CA GLY A 163 -7.00 -6.75 -31.13
C GLY A 163 -6.93 -7.94 -30.19
N LYS A 164 -5.71 -8.43 -29.95
CA LYS A 164 -5.48 -9.56 -29.05
C LYS A 164 -5.69 -9.14 -27.60
N THR A 165 -6.21 -10.03 -26.77
CA THR A 165 -6.23 -9.87 -25.31
C THR A 165 -5.16 -10.71 -24.61
N ASN A 166 -4.82 -11.87 -25.17
CA ASN A 166 -3.88 -12.86 -24.64
C ASN A 166 -4.11 -13.19 -23.14
N ARG A 167 -5.38 -13.43 -22.79
CA ARG A 167 -5.76 -13.75 -21.41
C ARG A 167 -5.09 -15.03 -20.91
N ALA A 168 -5.04 -16.08 -21.70
CA ALA A 168 -4.53 -17.38 -21.25
C ALA A 168 -3.01 -17.33 -21.01
N GLU A 169 -2.28 -16.66 -21.89
CA GLU A 169 -0.84 -16.43 -21.82
C GLU A 169 -0.51 -15.60 -20.58
N TYR A 170 -1.22 -14.50 -20.36
CA TYR A 170 -1.04 -13.67 -19.17
C TYR A 170 -1.23 -14.45 -17.87
N LEU A 171 -2.33 -15.20 -17.77
CA LEU A 171 -2.60 -16.02 -16.58
C LEU A 171 -1.49 -17.06 -16.36
N ASN A 172 -0.96 -17.69 -17.41
CA ASN A 172 0.18 -18.60 -17.28
C ASN A 172 1.40 -17.90 -16.67
N GLN A 173 1.70 -16.67 -17.08
CA GLN A 173 2.88 -15.93 -16.61
C GLN A 173 2.77 -15.52 -15.13
N ILE A 174 1.57 -15.26 -14.63
CA ILE A 174 1.36 -14.88 -13.22
C ILE A 174 1.06 -16.08 -12.30
N ASN A 175 1.01 -17.30 -12.83
CA ASN A 175 0.81 -18.49 -12.01
C ASN A 175 2.01 -18.71 -11.08
N GLY A 176 1.77 -18.84 -9.77
CA GLY A 176 2.80 -18.91 -8.74
C GLY A 176 3.34 -17.56 -8.26
N MET A 177 2.87 -16.45 -8.83
CA MET A 177 3.22 -15.10 -8.40
C MET A 177 2.76 -14.87 -6.96
N THR A 178 3.62 -14.32 -6.12
CA THR A 178 3.28 -13.98 -4.73
C THR A 178 2.10 -13.00 -4.67
N PHE A 179 1.16 -13.22 -3.75
CA PHE A 179 0.02 -12.36 -3.53
C PHE A 179 0.08 -11.69 -2.16
N GLY A 180 0.04 -10.35 -2.14
CA GLY A 180 0.20 -9.57 -0.93
C GLY A 180 1.66 -9.55 -0.45
N ASP A 181 1.83 -9.75 0.86
CA ASP A 181 3.12 -9.76 1.55
C ASP A 181 4.03 -10.91 1.02
N SER A 182 5.35 -10.72 1.08
CA SER A 182 6.34 -11.77 0.76
C SER A 182 7.13 -12.21 1.98
N GLU A 183 7.75 -13.39 1.91
CA GLU A 183 8.57 -13.93 2.99
C GLU A 183 9.72 -12.98 3.36
N GLU A 184 10.27 -12.27 2.37
CA GLU A 184 11.37 -11.32 2.54
C GLU A 184 10.96 -10.03 3.25
N GLN A 185 9.72 -9.59 3.06
CA GLN A 185 9.17 -8.39 3.71
C GLN A 185 8.43 -8.74 5.01
N GLY A 186 8.14 -10.01 5.23
CA GLY A 186 7.34 -10.52 6.34
C GLY A 186 5.85 -10.59 6.01
N ILE A 187 5.21 -11.62 6.55
CA ILE A 187 3.82 -12.03 6.29
C ILE A 187 2.92 -11.60 7.43
N ARG A 188 1.84 -10.89 7.12
CA ARG A 188 0.71 -10.67 8.04
C ARG A 188 -0.30 -11.81 7.91
N PHE A 189 -0.64 -12.39 9.05
CA PHE A 189 -1.71 -13.38 9.15
C PHE A 189 -2.50 -13.14 10.44
N ASP A 190 -3.79 -12.81 10.28
CA ASP A 190 -4.65 -12.34 11.37
C ASP A 190 -4.02 -11.17 12.13
N ARG A 191 -3.74 -11.33 13.43
CA ARG A 191 -3.04 -10.35 14.28
C ARG A 191 -1.54 -10.60 14.39
N HIS A 192 -1.01 -11.58 13.67
CA HIS A 192 0.38 -12.00 13.75
C HIS A 192 1.19 -11.48 12.55
N PHE A 193 2.46 -11.22 12.81
CA PHE A 193 3.45 -10.88 11.80
C PHE A 193 4.62 -11.86 11.90
N TYR A 194 5.01 -12.43 10.76
CA TYR A 194 6.08 -13.42 10.68
C TYR A 194 7.13 -12.97 9.67
N HIS A 195 8.40 -12.99 10.04
CA HIS A 195 9.49 -12.61 9.13
C HIS A 195 10.47 -13.77 8.96
N LEU A 196 10.42 -14.42 7.79
CA LEU A 196 11.14 -15.68 7.58
C LEU A 196 12.67 -15.49 7.53
N PRO A 197 13.26 -14.53 6.76
CA PRO A 197 14.71 -14.33 6.77
C PRO A 197 15.28 -13.88 8.12
N MET A 198 14.62 -12.94 8.80
CA MET A 198 15.06 -12.43 10.11
C MET A 198 14.72 -13.38 11.27
N ARG A 199 13.94 -14.43 11.01
CA ARG A 199 13.52 -15.47 11.95
C ARG A 199 12.90 -14.92 13.24
N PHE A 200 11.92 -14.03 13.11
CA PHE A 200 11.11 -13.58 14.24
C PHE A 200 9.62 -13.60 13.93
N ALA A 201 8.83 -13.57 14.99
CA ALA A 201 7.40 -13.37 14.93
C ALA A 201 6.93 -12.40 16.02
N LEU A 202 5.79 -11.75 15.76
CA LEU A 202 5.19 -10.73 16.61
C LEU A 202 3.66 -10.87 16.58
N THR A 203 3.01 -10.48 17.66
CA THR A 203 1.55 -10.48 17.79
C THR A 203 1.06 -9.08 18.16
N PHE A 204 0.06 -8.60 17.44
CA PHE A 204 -0.63 -7.34 17.70
C PHE A 204 -1.93 -7.57 18.48
N PRO A 205 -2.48 -6.52 19.12
CA PRO A 205 -3.75 -6.62 19.82
C PRO A 205 -4.91 -6.82 18.83
N ARG A 206 -6.02 -7.36 19.32
CA ARG A 206 -7.17 -7.66 18.45
C ARG A 206 -7.80 -6.38 17.91
N GLY A 207 -8.23 -6.42 16.65
CA GLY A 207 -8.87 -5.27 16.00
C GLY A 207 -7.91 -4.17 15.55
N TRP A 208 -6.60 -4.32 15.80
CA TRP A 208 -5.58 -3.45 15.24
C TRP A 208 -5.33 -3.80 13.78
N HIS A 209 -5.17 -2.79 12.95
CA HIS A 209 -4.80 -2.97 11.56
C HIS A 209 -3.30 -2.79 11.40
N ILE A 210 -2.66 -3.81 10.83
CA ILE A 210 -1.21 -3.87 10.62
C ILE A 210 -0.90 -3.44 9.19
N SER A 211 -0.01 -2.47 9.04
CA SER A 211 0.58 -2.01 7.78
C SER A 211 2.06 -2.38 7.75
N ASN A 212 2.46 -3.18 6.77
CA ASN A 212 3.86 -3.55 6.56
C ASN A 212 4.51 -2.58 5.57
N GLN A 213 5.53 -1.85 6.01
CA GLN A 213 6.32 -0.94 5.18
C GLN A 213 7.73 -1.52 4.93
N PRO A 214 8.47 -1.07 3.89
CA PRO A 214 9.79 -1.61 3.58
C PRO A 214 10.81 -1.54 4.73
N THR A 215 10.66 -0.57 5.64
CA THR A 215 11.61 -0.31 6.73
C THR A 215 10.98 -0.28 8.12
N SER A 216 9.65 -0.43 8.22
CA SER A 216 8.95 -0.42 9.51
C SER A 216 7.65 -1.21 9.47
N LEU A 217 7.23 -1.67 10.63
CA LEU A 217 5.93 -2.29 10.82
C LEU A 217 5.06 -1.36 11.65
N GLN A 218 3.91 -0.98 11.12
CA GLN A 218 3.00 -0.06 11.78
C GLN A 218 1.70 -0.77 12.10
N ALA A 219 1.10 -0.48 13.25
CA ALA A 219 -0.23 -0.94 13.59
C ALA A 219 -1.02 0.21 14.20
N VAL A 220 -2.29 0.32 13.85
CA VAL A 220 -3.16 1.41 14.29
C VAL A 220 -4.45 0.84 14.86
N ALA A 221 -4.83 1.31 16.05
CA ALA A 221 -6.06 0.94 16.73
C ALA A 221 -7.32 1.39 15.96
N PHE A 222 -8.47 0.83 16.33
CA PHE A 222 -9.76 1.26 15.80
C PHE A 222 -9.97 2.77 15.99
N GLY A 223 -10.49 3.45 14.96
CA GLY A 223 -10.71 4.90 14.98
C GLY A 223 -9.44 5.76 15.00
N GLY A 224 -8.24 5.18 14.84
CA GLY A 224 -6.98 5.94 14.81
C GLY A 224 -6.58 6.53 16.18
N LYS A 225 -7.06 5.94 17.26
CA LYS A 225 -6.86 6.44 18.63
C LYS A 225 -5.44 6.19 19.17
N ALA A 226 -4.78 5.15 18.69
CA ALA A 226 -3.44 4.76 19.10
C ALA A 226 -2.69 4.10 17.94
N PHE A 227 -1.37 4.13 18.01
CA PHE A 227 -0.49 3.49 17.05
C PHE A 227 0.70 2.82 17.72
N ILE A 228 1.23 1.81 17.05
CA ILE A 228 2.50 1.15 17.33
C ILE A 228 3.31 1.22 16.05
N GLU A 229 4.55 1.69 16.13
CA GLU A 229 5.53 1.62 15.06
C GLU A 229 6.73 0.82 15.55
N ILE A 230 7.22 -0.05 14.67
CA ILE A 230 8.33 -0.95 14.97
C ILE A 230 9.38 -0.75 13.90
N GLY A 231 10.51 -0.21 14.34
CA GLY A 231 11.72 -0.07 13.54
C GLY A 231 12.75 -1.13 13.92
N VAL A 232 13.71 -1.36 13.03
CA VAL A 232 14.84 -2.25 13.28
C VAL A 232 16.14 -1.51 12.99
N MET A 233 17.10 -1.63 13.90
CA MET A 233 18.45 -1.09 13.75
C MET A 233 19.49 -2.16 14.12
N ASP A 234 20.72 -2.02 13.62
CA ASP A 234 21.82 -2.84 14.10
C ASP A 234 22.18 -2.51 15.55
N ILE A 235 22.46 -3.55 16.35
CA ILE A 235 22.92 -3.35 17.73
C ILE A 235 24.34 -2.80 17.78
N ASP A 236 24.62 -1.99 18.80
CA ASP A 236 25.98 -1.88 19.33
C ASP A 236 26.13 -2.94 20.43
N ARG A 237 27.02 -3.91 20.23
CA ARG A 237 27.21 -5.05 21.15
C ARG A 237 27.69 -4.63 22.54
N LYS A 238 28.18 -3.40 22.70
CA LYS A 238 28.62 -2.87 23.99
C LYS A 238 27.50 -2.26 24.81
N LEU A 239 26.39 -1.88 24.17
CA LEU A 239 25.28 -1.22 24.83
C LEU A 239 24.25 -2.25 25.31
N SER A 240 23.76 -2.09 26.53
CA SER A 240 22.51 -2.71 26.97
C SER A 240 21.30 -2.08 26.25
N PRO A 241 20.11 -2.71 26.25
CA PRO A 241 18.91 -2.11 25.67
C PRO A 241 18.55 -0.74 26.27
N GLN A 242 18.81 -0.52 27.56
CA GLN A 242 18.63 0.77 28.21
C GLN A 242 19.60 1.82 27.63
N GLU A 243 20.90 1.51 27.63
CA GLU A 243 21.93 2.41 27.09
C GLU A 243 21.72 2.67 25.60
N PHE A 244 21.15 1.72 24.86
CA PHE A 244 20.78 1.91 23.46
C PHE A 244 19.70 2.99 23.31
N ILE A 245 18.66 2.96 24.14
CA ILE A 245 17.62 4.00 24.15
C ILE A 245 18.22 5.38 24.46
N GLU A 246 19.05 5.46 25.50
CA GLU A 246 19.64 6.72 25.95
C GLU A 246 20.67 7.27 24.96
N GLN A 247 21.57 6.42 24.45
CA GLN A 247 22.74 6.85 23.67
C GLN A 247 22.51 6.84 22.16
N ARG A 248 21.75 5.87 21.62
CA ARG A 248 21.49 5.76 20.17
C ARG A 248 20.20 6.45 19.77
N LEU A 249 19.12 6.28 20.56
CA LEU A 249 17.83 6.92 20.28
C LEU A 249 17.71 8.32 20.90
N LYS A 250 18.68 8.72 21.75
CA LYS A 250 18.74 10.04 22.40
C LYS A 250 17.52 10.34 23.28
N VAL A 251 16.93 9.31 23.89
CA VAL A 251 15.83 9.44 24.84
C VAL A 251 16.39 9.27 26.26
N SER A 252 16.73 10.37 26.91
CA SER A 252 17.41 10.36 28.22
C SER A 252 16.48 10.36 29.43
N THR A 253 15.19 10.65 29.26
CA THR A 253 14.25 10.83 30.38
C THR A 253 13.08 9.86 30.29
N LEU A 254 13.30 8.62 30.75
CA LEU A 254 12.24 7.61 30.84
C LEU A 254 11.58 7.62 32.21
N ARG A 255 10.26 7.83 32.25
CA ARG A 255 9.40 7.54 33.40
C ARG A 255 9.08 6.04 33.42
N ALA A 256 8.96 5.46 34.61
CA ALA A 256 8.62 4.05 34.80
C ALA A 256 9.50 3.08 33.96
N GLY A 257 10.79 3.41 33.81
CA GLY A 257 11.77 2.60 33.11
C GLY A 257 11.96 1.25 33.79
N ARG A 258 11.92 0.16 33.02
CA ARG A 258 12.14 -1.21 33.52
C ARG A 258 12.69 -2.13 32.45
N ASN A 259 13.43 -3.15 32.88
CA ASN A 259 13.85 -4.22 32.00
C ASN A 259 12.65 -5.04 31.54
N LEU A 260 12.66 -5.41 30.26
CA LEU A 260 11.65 -6.22 29.61
C LEU A 260 12.33 -7.50 29.13
N ASN A 261 12.29 -8.54 29.96
CA ASN A 261 12.82 -9.85 29.64
C ASN A 261 11.65 -10.76 29.27
N SER A 262 11.44 -10.99 27.98
CA SER A 262 10.37 -11.85 27.46
C SER A 262 10.93 -12.79 26.40
N ASN A 263 10.44 -14.03 26.35
CA ASN A 263 10.86 -15.04 25.36
C ASN A 263 12.39 -15.21 25.27
N SER A 264 13.09 -15.13 26.41
CA SER A 264 14.56 -15.17 26.51
C SER A 264 15.30 -14.03 25.79
N LEU A 265 14.59 -12.96 25.40
CA LEU A 265 15.15 -11.76 24.81
C LEU A 265 15.40 -10.71 25.88
N LYS A 266 16.51 -9.97 25.74
CA LYS A 266 16.84 -8.83 26.60
C LYS A 266 16.22 -7.57 26.02
N GLY A 267 15.48 -6.84 26.83
CA GLY A 267 14.91 -5.56 26.45
C GLY A 267 14.80 -4.58 27.61
N HIS A 268 14.47 -3.34 27.27
CA HIS A 268 14.18 -2.28 28.22
C HIS A 268 13.03 -1.43 27.68
N THR A 269 12.17 -0.93 28.56
CA THR A 269 11.04 -0.07 28.18
C THR A 269 10.87 1.06 29.17
N GLY A 270 10.34 2.18 28.69
CA GLY A 270 9.94 3.30 29.52
C GLY A 270 8.90 4.15 28.82
N ILE A 271 8.33 5.07 29.58
CA ILE A 271 7.40 6.08 29.09
C ILE A 271 8.18 7.38 28.98
N PHE A 272 7.98 8.13 27.91
CA PHE A 272 8.49 9.49 27.80
C PHE A 272 7.38 10.40 27.31
N GLU A 273 7.63 11.69 27.41
CA GLU A 273 6.69 12.73 27.02
C GLU A 273 7.32 13.54 25.89
N ASP A 274 6.63 13.62 24.76
CA ASP A 274 7.04 14.44 23.61
C ASP A 274 5.92 15.44 23.31
N ASN A 275 6.23 16.73 23.36
CA ASN A 275 5.27 17.83 23.15
C ASN A 275 3.95 17.68 23.95
N GLY A 276 4.02 17.22 25.20
CA GLY A 276 2.86 17.04 26.08
C GLY A 276 2.04 15.75 25.83
N ARG A 277 2.52 14.87 24.95
CA ARG A 277 1.89 13.57 24.66
C ARG A 277 2.71 12.44 25.24
N LEU A 278 2.03 11.53 25.94
CA LEU A 278 2.65 10.32 26.47
C LEU A 278 2.90 9.31 25.36
N ALA A 279 4.11 8.77 25.33
CA ALA A 279 4.52 7.71 24.43
C ALA A 279 5.30 6.64 25.18
N ARG A 280 5.18 5.39 24.74
CA ARG A 280 6.00 4.28 25.22
C ARG A 280 7.09 3.98 24.19
N ILE A 281 8.30 3.78 24.70
CA ILE A 281 9.38 3.17 23.93
C ILE A 281 9.77 1.83 24.57
N ALA A 282 10.02 0.83 23.74
CA ALA A 282 10.68 -0.41 24.16
C ALA A 282 11.75 -0.79 23.13
N VAL A 283 12.92 -1.21 23.61
CA VAL A 283 13.97 -1.78 22.78
C VAL A 283 14.21 -3.22 23.21
N ILE A 284 14.12 -4.15 22.27
CA ILE A 284 14.36 -5.57 22.51
C ILE A 284 15.42 -6.06 21.52
N PHE A 285 16.45 -6.72 22.04
CA PHE A 285 17.51 -7.29 21.20
C PHE A 285 17.14 -8.71 20.78
N LEU A 286 17.21 -8.96 19.48
CA LEU A 286 17.05 -10.27 18.88
C LEU A 286 18.12 -10.44 17.80
N ASN A 287 18.91 -11.52 17.90
CA ASN A 287 20.09 -11.75 17.07
C ASN A 287 21.10 -10.57 17.11
N LYS A 288 21.33 -9.90 15.98
CA LYS A 288 22.22 -8.73 15.85
C LYS A 288 21.45 -7.42 15.69
N GLN A 289 20.16 -7.42 16.01
CA GLN A 289 19.25 -6.32 15.74
C GLN A 289 18.54 -5.84 17.01
N ALA A 290 18.36 -4.53 17.09
CA ALA A 290 17.53 -3.85 18.06
C ALA A 290 16.17 -3.59 17.42
N PHE A 291 15.13 -4.20 17.99
CA PHE A 291 13.74 -3.93 17.64
C PHE A 291 13.25 -2.78 18.51
N ILE A 292 12.86 -1.69 17.87
CA ILE A 292 12.45 -0.44 18.52
C ILE A 292 10.95 -0.33 18.38
N PHE A 293 10.24 -0.51 19.47
CA PHE A 293 8.81 -0.31 19.57
C PHE A 293 8.58 1.12 20.05
N PHE A 294 7.91 1.90 19.22
CA PHE A 294 7.40 3.21 19.56
C PHE A 294 5.88 3.13 19.56
N ALA A 295 5.24 3.62 20.60
CA ALA A 295 3.78 3.63 20.67
C ALA A 295 3.25 4.91 21.27
N GLY A 296 2.14 5.40 20.72
CA GLY A 296 1.53 6.66 21.11
C GLY A 296 0.02 6.64 20.99
N VAL A 297 -0.62 7.58 21.68
CA VAL A 297 -2.08 7.77 21.69
C VAL A 297 -2.43 9.18 21.23
N LYS A 298 -3.64 9.33 20.68
CA LYS A 298 -4.19 10.62 20.27
C LYS A 298 -4.67 11.43 21.49
N ASP A 299 -5.35 10.76 22.42
CA ASP A 299 -5.80 11.33 23.70
C ASP A 299 -5.02 10.69 24.85
N SER A 300 -4.30 11.52 25.62
CA SER A 300 -3.50 11.07 26.77
C SER A 300 -4.33 10.39 27.86
N ASN A 301 -5.64 10.65 27.94
CA ASN A 301 -6.54 9.96 28.88
C ASN A 301 -6.73 8.48 28.54
N GLU A 302 -6.53 8.09 27.27
CA GLU A 302 -6.61 6.69 26.83
C GLU A 302 -5.27 5.95 26.96
N PHE A 303 -4.19 6.64 27.38
CA PHE A 303 -2.83 6.08 27.42
C PHE A 303 -2.75 4.81 28.28
N GLU A 304 -3.28 4.83 29.51
CA GLU A 304 -3.19 3.68 30.42
C GLU A 304 -3.87 2.41 29.87
N TRP A 305 -4.91 2.57 29.06
CA TRP A 305 -5.58 1.46 28.40
C TRP A 305 -4.68 0.87 27.32
N PHE A 306 -4.20 1.71 26.40
CA PHE A 306 -3.36 1.28 25.28
C PHE A 306 -1.95 0.86 25.69
N ASP A 307 -1.44 1.35 26.83
CA ASP A 307 -0.13 0.99 27.37
C ASP A 307 0.02 -0.52 27.60
N LYS A 308 -1.07 -1.17 28.02
CA LYS A 308 -1.13 -2.63 28.20
C LYS A 308 -1.00 -3.35 26.86
N GLU A 309 -1.74 -2.91 25.84
CA GLU A 309 -1.69 -3.44 24.48
C GLU A 309 -0.31 -3.24 23.82
N PHE A 310 0.35 -2.11 24.09
CA PHE A 310 1.73 -1.84 23.64
C PHE A 310 2.72 -2.83 24.22
N LEU A 311 2.63 -3.07 25.54
CA LEU A 311 3.50 -4.01 26.24
C LEU A 311 3.23 -5.46 25.82
N GLU A 312 1.97 -5.85 25.62
CA GLU A 312 1.61 -7.15 25.06
C GLU A 312 2.27 -7.37 23.69
N THR A 313 2.22 -6.35 22.82
CA THR A 313 2.87 -6.42 21.50
C THR A 313 4.38 -6.57 21.65
N ALA A 314 5.04 -5.69 22.41
CA ALA A 314 6.49 -5.74 22.60
C ALA A 314 6.95 -7.08 23.22
N THR A 315 6.28 -7.54 24.27
CA THR A 315 6.62 -8.82 24.93
C THR A 315 6.28 -10.05 24.09
N SER A 316 5.45 -9.93 23.06
CA SER A 316 5.16 -11.02 22.13
C SER A 316 6.30 -11.31 21.15
N LEU A 317 7.32 -10.44 21.03
CA LEU A 317 8.45 -10.67 20.13
C LEU A 317 9.18 -11.95 20.53
N HIS A 318 9.41 -12.84 19.57
CA HIS A 318 10.14 -14.08 19.77
C HIS A 318 10.83 -14.56 18.50
N HIS A 319 11.77 -15.49 18.65
CA HIS A 319 12.32 -16.23 17.53
C HIS A 319 11.23 -17.04 16.83
N LEU A 320 11.24 -17.04 15.50
CA LEU A 320 10.28 -17.79 14.69
C LEU A 320 10.40 -19.28 15.00
N ARG A 321 9.33 -19.87 15.54
CA ARG A 321 9.28 -21.28 15.91
C ARG A 321 9.07 -22.17 14.69
N ASP A 322 9.44 -23.45 14.80
CA ASP A 322 9.35 -24.39 13.67
C ASP A 322 7.92 -24.66 13.20
N ASP A 323 6.94 -24.62 14.12
CA ASP A 323 5.50 -24.70 13.80
C ASP A 323 4.99 -23.46 13.07
N GLU A 324 5.61 -22.30 13.29
CA GLU A 324 5.25 -21.01 12.67
C GLU A 324 5.86 -20.81 11.29
N VAL A 325 6.91 -21.56 10.92
CA VAL A 325 7.57 -21.42 9.60
C VAL A 325 6.58 -21.59 8.44
N LYS A 326 5.54 -22.40 8.61
CA LYS A 326 4.49 -22.58 7.59
C LYS A 326 3.62 -21.32 7.43
N LEU A 327 3.38 -20.59 8.51
CA LEU A 327 2.60 -19.34 8.53
C LEU A 327 3.40 -18.15 7.97
N ALA A 328 4.73 -18.27 7.99
CA ALA A 328 5.66 -17.29 7.42
C ALA A 328 5.88 -17.43 5.91
N LYS A 329 5.13 -18.30 5.23
CA LYS A 329 5.19 -18.47 3.77
C LYS A 329 4.20 -17.55 3.08
N ALA A 330 4.60 -17.01 1.93
CA ALA A 330 3.76 -16.10 1.19
C ALA A 330 2.67 -16.84 0.45
N LYS A 331 1.51 -16.16 0.37
CA LYS A 331 0.39 -16.60 -0.45
C LYS A 331 0.77 -16.52 -1.92
N ARG A 332 0.24 -17.41 -2.74
CA ARG A 332 0.53 -17.42 -4.18
C ARG A 332 -0.76 -17.44 -4.99
N ILE A 333 -0.71 -16.75 -6.13
CA ILE A 333 -1.75 -16.88 -7.16
C ILE A 333 -1.60 -18.26 -7.78
N GLU A 334 -2.69 -19.00 -7.80
CA GLU A 334 -2.81 -20.23 -8.55
C GLU A 334 -3.88 -20.06 -9.63
N ILE A 335 -3.53 -20.42 -10.85
CA ILE A 335 -4.50 -20.43 -11.95
C ILE A 335 -5.12 -21.81 -12.10
N VAL A 336 -6.42 -21.87 -11.90
CA VAL A 336 -7.20 -23.10 -12.05
C VAL A 336 -8.25 -22.98 -13.14
N THR A 337 -8.63 -24.09 -13.72
CA THR A 337 -9.84 -24.19 -14.55
C THR A 337 -11.02 -24.47 -13.63
N VAL A 338 -12.02 -23.59 -13.62
CA VAL A 338 -13.19 -23.69 -12.75
C VAL A 338 -13.95 -24.99 -13.03
N GLY A 339 -14.08 -25.83 -12.01
CA GLY A 339 -14.89 -27.04 -11.99
C GLY A 339 -16.30 -26.79 -11.43
N ARG A 340 -17.15 -27.81 -11.46
CA ARG A 340 -18.55 -27.72 -11.01
C ARG A 340 -18.73 -27.50 -9.50
N GLN A 341 -17.71 -27.83 -8.71
CA GLN A 341 -17.74 -27.68 -7.25
C GLN A 341 -17.04 -26.39 -6.78
N ASP A 342 -16.42 -25.65 -7.69
CA ASP A 342 -15.72 -24.43 -7.34
C ASP A 342 -16.71 -23.29 -7.09
N SER A 343 -16.47 -22.54 -6.01
CA SER A 343 -17.20 -21.34 -5.65
C SER A 343 -16.26 -20.38 -4.94
N TYR A 344 -16.58 -19.08 -4.98
CA TYR A 344 -15.80 -18.11 -4.21
C TYR A 344 -15.83 -18.39 -2.72
N THR A 345 -16.97 -18.83 -2.17
CA THR A 345 -17.08 -19.24 -0.77
C THR A 345 -16.16 -20.41 -0.44
N GLY A 346 -16.13 -21.44 -1.29
CA GLY A 346 -15.24 -22.58 -1.13
C GLY A 346 -13.75 -22.19 -1.18
N TRP A 347 -13.36 -21.39 -2.17
CA TRP A 347 -11.98 -20.92 -2.28
C TRP A 347 -11.59 -19.94 -1.17
N ALA A 348 -12.51 -19.08 -0.74
CA ALA A 348 -12.27 -18.14 0.35
C ALA A 348 -11.91 -18.87 1.65
N ALA A 349 -12.61 -19.98 1.96
CA ALA A 349 -12.36 -20.79 3.15
C ALA A 349 -10.94 -21.38 3.20
N SER A 350 -10.30 -21.65 2.05
CA SER A 350 -8.95 -22.20 1.98
C SER A 350 -7.85 -21.16 1.69
N SER A 351 -8.21 -19.94 1.29
CA SER A 351 -7.27 -18.96 0.72
C SER A 351 -6.35 -18.25 1.72
N HIS A 352 -6.58 -18.41 3.02
CA HIS A 352 -5.93 -17.65 4.10
C HIS A 352 -6.01 -16.12 3.94
N ILE A 353 -6.84 -15.61 3.02
CA ILE A 353 -7.07 -14.19 2.83
C ILE A 353 -7.84 -13.66 4.04
N THR A 354 -7.33 -12.57 4.62
CA THR A 354 -7.96 -11.87 5.73
C THR A 354 -8.81 -10.71 5.22
N ASN A 355 -9.94 -10.44 5.87
CA ASN A 355 -10.84 -9.31 5.59
C ASN A 355 -11.57 -9.39 4.24
N SER A 356 -12.77 -9.99 4.24
CA SER A 356 -13.63 -10.15 3.04
C SER A 356 -12.99 -11.00 1.92
N PRO A 357 -12.56 -12.25 2.23
CA PRO A 357 -11.84 -13.11 1.28
C PRO A 357 -12.60 -13.39 -0.02
N GLU A 358 -13.91 -13.63 0.04
CA GLU A 358 -14.73 -13.83 -1.16
C GLU A 358 -14.72 -12.61 -2.09
N MET A 359 -14.89 -11.42 -1.51
CA MET A 359 -14.92 -10.17 -2.26
C MET A 359 -13.57 -9.89 -2.92
N GLN A 360 -12.46 -10.21 -2.24
CA GLN A 360 -11.13 -10.06 -2.81
C GLN A 360 -10.87 -11.05 -3.94
N LEU A 361 -11.38 -12.29 -3.86
CA LEU A 361 -11.29 -13.26 -4.95
C LEU A 361 -12.13 -12.84 -6.16
N ARG A 362 -13.33 -12.28 -5.96
CA ARG A 362 -14.14 -11.69 -7.03
C ARG A 362 -13.40 -10.54 -7.71
N LEU A 363 -12.79 -9.66 -6.91
CA LEU A 363 -12.00 -8.53 -7.39
C LEU A 363 -10.79 -8.97 -8.22
N LEU A 364 -10.07 -10.00 -7.76
CA LEU A 364 -8.98 -10.61 -8.54
C LEU A 364 -9.47 -11.04 -9.92
N ASN A 365 -10.63 -11.69 -10.01
CA ASN A 365 -11.13 -12.25 -11.26
C ASN A 365 -11.96 -11.28 -12.11
N GLY A 366 -12.05 -10.00 -11.75
CA GLY A 366 -12.86 -9.01 -12.48
C GLY A 366 -14.37 -9.27 -12.39
N GLN A 367 -14.80 -9.82 -11.25
CA GLN A 367 -16.19 -10.22 -10.98
C GLN A 367 -16.76 -9.51 -9.75
N TYR A 368 -16.13 -8.43 -9.31
CA TYR A 368 -16.62 -7.65 -8.19
C TYR A 368 -17.90 -6.85 -8.56
N PRO A 369 -18.84 -6.63 -7.62
CA PRO A 369 -18.96 -7.27 -6.31
C PRO A 369 -19.74 -8.59 -6.34
N ASN A 370 -20.49 -8.88 -7.41
CA ASN A 370 -21.54 -9.91 -7.41
C ASN A 370 -21.36 -11.02 -8.47
N GLY A 371 -20.32 -10.97 -9.31
CA GLY A 371 -20.10 -11.94 -10.39
C GLY A 371 -19.58 -13.28 -9.86
N GLU A 372 -20.05 -14.38 -10.43
CA GLU A 372 -19.70 -15.75 -10.02
C GLU A 372 -18.71 -16.44 -10.96
N LEU A 373 -18.02 -17.46 -10.44
CA LEU A 373 -17.12 -18.29 -11.23
C LEU A 373 -17.84 -18.93 -12.42
N ILE A 374 -17.22 -18.86 -13.60
CA ILE A 374 -17.78 -19.42 -14.82
C ILE A 374 -17.14 -20.79 -15.08
N LEU A 375 -17.98 -21.82 -15.17
CA LEU A 375 -17.53 -23.20 -15.41
C LEU A 375 -16.64 -23.31 -16.66
N GLY A 376 -15.49 -23.97 -16.51
CA GLY A 376 -14.51 -24.15 -17.59
C GLY A 376 -13.62 -22.92 -17.87
N GLN A 377 -13.89 -21.77 -17.24
CA GLN A 377 -13.03 -20.61 -17.35
C GLN A 377 -11.78 -20.76 -16.48
N ARG A 378 -10.65 -20.22 -16.95
CA ARG A 378 -9.46 -20.06 -16.09
C ARG A 378 -9.65 -18.91 -15.12
N ALA A 379 -9.42 -19.13 -13.84
CA ALA A 379 -9.58 -18.14 -12.78
C ALA A 379 -8.42 -18.21 -11.77
N LYS A 380 -8.20 -17.09 -11.09
CA LYS A 380 -7.21 -16.90 -10.05
C LYS A 380 -7.82 -17.31 -8.70
N ARG A 381 -7.18 -18.23 -7.99
CA ARG A 381 -7.39 -18.44 -6.56
C ARG A 381 -6.08 -18.18 -5.81
N ILE A 382 -6.18 -18.04 -4.49
CA ILE A 382 -5.02 -17.82 -3.63
C ILE A 382 -4.81 -19.06 -2.76
N GLN A 383 -3.56 -19.52 -2.66
CA GLN A 383 -3.13 -20.59 -1.77
C GLN A 383 -2.12 -20.08 -0.73
#